data_AF-A0A6I5RHL4-F1
#
_entry.id   AF-A0A6I5RHL4-F1
#
_cell.length_a   1.000
_cell.length_b   1.000
_cell.length_c   1.000
_cell.angle_alpha   90.00
_cell.angle_beta   90.00
_cell.angle_gamma   90.00
#
_symmetry.space_group_name_H-M   'P 1'
#
loop_
_entity.id
_entity.type
_entity.pdbx_description
1 polymer ?
#
loop_
_entity_poly.entity_id
_entity_poly.type
_entity_poly.pdbx_seq_one_letter_code
_entity_poly.pdbx_strand_id
1 'polypeptide(L)'
;LMAALLLSHGAAWAQPASEPTPSEVGDGLRHTGQCPADLEALMPLLLRDLPSYANRVIQRARVRDRSADISGYILLSSPPDIDAPPFDPDNPPPLNPIDPESTVQQVFFTTLERQYGLSGFAQIQAHHQLFLTLTETVGWQVVFMQTILDEYPSGALLSEPRDNTYGVVAQGIELWLRDCQAGAIDLSPP
;
A
#
# COMPACT_ATOMS: atom_id res chain seq x y z
N LEU A 1 39.06 45.53 59.55
CA LEU A 1 38.88 44.23 58.86
C LEU A 1 37.71 44.35 57.91
N MET A 2 37.98 44.19 56.61
CA MET A 2 37.15 43.76 55.45
C MET A 2 35.70 44.31 55.34
N ALA A 3 35.32 45.14 54.34
CA ALA A 3 35.25 44.97 52.88
C ALA A 3 34.10 44.07 52.39
N ALA A 4 33.45 44.54 51.29
CA ALA A 4 32.56 43.83 50.34
C ALA A 4 31.09 43.61 50.76
N LEU A 5 30.07 43.68 49.90
CA LEU A 5 29.91 44.10 48.50
C LEU A 5 28.38 44.25 48.26
N LEU A 6 27.97 45.26 47.49
CA LEU A 6 26.62 45.37 46.92
C LEU A 6 26.42 44.29 45.85
N LEU A 7 25.34 43.51 45.93
CA LEU A 7 24.90 42.64 44.83
C LEU A 7 23.45 42.97 44.46
N SER A 8 23.34 43.75 43.39
CA SER A 8 22.15 43.94 42.56
C SER A 8 21.73 42.60 41.96
N HIS A 9 20.51 42.14 42.23
CA HIS A 9 19.90 41.07 41.46
C HIS A 9 19.09 41.70 40.33
N GLY A 10 19.76 41.91 39.19
CA GLY A 10 19.07 42.15 37.92
C GLY A 10 18.44 40.85 37.46
N ALA A 11 17.11 40.75 37.54
CA ALA A 11 16.37 39.71 36.84
C ALA A 11 16.36 40.07 35.35
N ALA A 12 17.29 39.47 34.59
CA ALA A 12 17.25 39.50 33.14
C ALA A 12 16.07 38.64 32.70
N TRP A 13 15.02 39.28 32.20
CA TRP A 13 13.93 38.60 31.52
C TRP A 13 14.49 38.08 30.20
N ALA A 14 14.70 36.76 30.10
CA ALA A 14 14.99 36.13 28.83
C ALA A 14 13.79 36.35 27.91
N GLN A 15 14.02 37.00 26.77
CA GLN A 15 13.02 37.13 25.71
C GLN A 15 12.68 35.71 25.22
N PRO A 16 11.40 35.36 25.02
CA PRO A 16 11.07 34.14 24.31
C PRO A 16 11.68 34.24 22.90
N ALA A 17 12.38 33.19 22.50
CA ALA A 17 12.88 33.04 21.14
C ALA A 17 11.72 33.30 20.16
N SER A 18 11.97 34.15 19.17
CA SER A 18 11.02 34.42 18.09
C SER A 18 10.52 33.12 17.50
N GLU A 19 9.20 32.91 17.53
CA GLU A 19 8.55 31.81 16.83
C GLU A 19 9.01 31.81 15.36
N PRO A 20 9.43 30.66 14.81
CA PRO A 20 9.73 30.58 13.40
C PRO A 20 8.45 30.86 12.61
N THR A 21 8.53 31.82 11.70
CA THR A 21 7.49 32.14 10.72
C THR A 21 7.07 30.89 9.93
N PRO A 22 5.77 30.69 9.61
CA PRO A 22 5.26 29.49 8.91
C PRO A 22 5.78 29.24 7.48
N SER A 23 6.79 29.97 7.02
CA SER A 23 7.28 29.91 5.64
C SER A 23 8.57 29.10 5.45
N GLU A 24 9.11 28.48 6.51
CA GLU A 24 10.29 27.61 6.45
C GLU A 24 10.01 26.16 6.91
N VAL A 25 8.76 25.70 6.80
CA VAL A 25 8.52 24.25 6.75
C VAL A 25 8.83 23.83 5.32
N GLY A 26 10.05 23.32 5.13
CA GLY A 26 10.55 22.86 3.85
C GLY A 26 9.55 21.97 3.12
N ASP A 27 9.22 22.39 1.90
CA ASP A 27 8.61 21.61 0.83
C ASP A 27 9.58 20.50 0.39
N GLY A 28 9.80 19.53 1.29
CA GLY A 28 10.87 18.54 1.20
C GLY A 28 10.40 17.09 1.26
N LEU A 29 9.09 16.82 1.12
CA LEU A 29 8.54 15.46 1.27
C LEU A 29 7.73 14.97 0.06
N ARG A 30 7.86 15.61 -1.11
CA ARG A 30 7.33 15.06 -2.35
C ARG A 30 8.45 14.97 -3.37
N HIS A 31 9.04 13.79 -3.50
CA HIS A 31 9.79 13.48 -4.70
C HIS A 31 8.78 13.48 -5.86
N THR A 32 8.72 14.58 -6.61
CA THR A 32 7.81 14.75 -7.74
C THR A 32 8.33 13.97 -8.94
N GLY A 33 8.21 12.65 -8.91
CA GLY A 33 8.26 11.86 -10.12
C GLY A 33 6.84 11.61 -10.63
N GLN A 34 6.70 11.45 -11.93
CA GLN A 34 5.43 11.07 -12.52
C GLN A 34 5.18 9.58 -12.27
N CYS A 35 3.92 9.21 -11.99
CA CYS A 35 3.55 7.81 -11.80
C CYS A 35 3.98 6.99 -13.03
N PRO A 36 4.79 5.91 -12.87
CA PRO A 36 5.33 5.18 -14.01
C PRO A 36 4.24 4.66 -14.95
N ALA A 37 4.38 4.95 -16.24
CA ALA A 37 3.51 4.39 -17.28
C ALA A 37 3.92 2.95 -17.67
N ASP A 38 5.17 2.59 -17.41
CA ASP A 38 5.69 1.25 -17.64
C ASP A 38 5.39 0.33 -16.44
N LEU A 39 4.91 -0.88 -16.73
CA LEU A 39 4.47 -1.83 -15.71
C LEU A 39 5.64 -2.38 -14.90
N GLU A 40 6.79 -2.63 -15.55
CA GLU A 40 8.00 -3.15 -14.90
C GLU A 40 8.55 -2.14 -13.88
N ALA A 41 8.44 -0.84 -14.18
CA ALA A 41 8.78 0.23 -13.25
C ALA A 41 7.72 0.45 -12.15
N LEU A 42 6.44 0.31 -12.47
CA LEU A 42 5.33 0.54 -11.54
C LEU A 42 5.26 -0.51 -10.42
N MET A 43 5.30 -1.78 -10.79
CA MET A 43 4.93 -2.88 -9.90
C MET A 43 5.85 -3.06 -8.68
N PRO A 44 7.19 -2.93 -8.79
CA PRO A 44 8.06 -3.00 -7.62
C PRO A 44 7.75 -1.94 -6.56
N LEU A 45 7.43 -0.70 -6.99
CA LEU A 45 7.07 0.40 -6.08
C LEU A 45 5.72 0.14 -5.41
N LEU A 46 4.75 -0.33 -6.19
CA LEU A 46 3.42 -0.69 -5.71
C LEU A 46 3.47 -1.81 -4.67
N LEU A 47 4.16 -2.91 -4.97
CA LEU A 47 4.23 -4.09 -4.09
C LEU A 47 5.06 -3.84 -2.83
N ARG A 48 6.04 -2.93 -2.88
CA ARG A 48 6.74 -2.42 -1.67
C ARG A 48 5.75 -1.80 -0.68
N ASP A 49 4.84 -0.97 -1.18
CA ASP A 49 3.92 -0.19 -0.34
C ASP A 49 2.61 -0.92 -0.04
N LEU A 50 2.31 -1.99 -0.80
CA LEU A 50 1.04 -2.72 -0.75
C LEU A 50 0.64 -3.17 0.67
N PRO A 51 1.53 -3.74 1.52
CA PRO A 51 1.15 -4.10 2.88
C PRO A 51 0.58 -2.92 3.68
N SER A 52 1.16 -1.72 3.54
CA SER A 52 0.69 -0.51 4.22
C SER A 52 -0.69 -0.08 3.72
N TYR A 53 -0.90 -0.10 2.40
CA TYR A 53 -2.16 0.31 1.77
C TYR A 53 -3.30 -0.68 2.06
N ALA A 54 -3.03 -1.99 1.95
CA ALA A 54 -3.99 -3.05 2.28
C ALA A 54 -4.37 -3.00 3.77
N ASN A 55 -3.39 -2.83 4.67
CA ASN A 55 -3.68 -2.71 6.10
C ASN A 55 -4.51 -1.46 6.42
N ARG A 56 -4.31 -0.34 5.70
CA ARG A 56 -5.18 0.84 5.81
C ARG A 56 -6.63 0.52 5.45
N VAL A 57 -6.87 -0.32 4.44
CA VAL A 57 -8.21 -0.79 4.08
C VAL A 57 -8.80 -1.65 5.20
N ILE A 58 -8.05 -2.65 5.70
CA ILE A 58 -8.48 -3.52 6.81
C ILE A 58 -8.90 -2.68 8.03
N GLN A 59 -8.05 -1.74 8.44
CA GLN A 59 -8.34 -0.91 9.62
C GLN A 59 -9.59 -0.06 9.43
N ARG A 60 -9.79 0.53 8.24
CA ARG A 60 -11.01 1.31 7.93
C ARG A 60 -12.27 0.44 7.95
N ALA A 61 -12.19 -0.80 7.47
CA ALA A 61 -13.31 -1.72 7.52
C ALA A 61 -13.68 -2.09 8.97
N ARG A 62 -12.70 -2.39 9.83
CA ARG A 62 -12.95 -2.69 11.26
C ARG A 62 -13.52 -1.54 12.05
N VAL A 63 -13.12 -0.30 11.75
CA VAL A 63 -13.71 0.87 12.42
C VAL A 63 -15.22 0.96 12.14
N ARG A 64 -15.64 0.54 10.94
CA ARG A 64 -17.05 0.49 10.53
C ARG A 64 -17.80 -0.71 11.11
N ASP A 65 -17.13 -1.86 11.23
CA ASP A 65 -17.70 -3.09 11.79
C ASP A 65 -16.81 -3.65 12.90
N ARG A 66 -17.17 -3.32 14.14
CA ARG A 66 -16.44 -3.72 15.35
C ARG A 66 -16.71 -5.16 15.79
N SER A 67 -17.52 -5.92 15.05
CA SER A 67 -17.95 -7.28 15.44
C SER A 67 -17.07 -8.42 14.89
N ALA A 68 -16.08 -8.11 14.05
CA ALA A 68 -15.22 -9.12 13.46
C ALA A 68 -14.18 -9.66 14.47
N ASP A 69 -14.41 -10.87 14.99
CA ASP A 69 -13.47 -11.60 15.87
C ASP A 69 -12.16 -12.02 15.17
N ILE A 70 -12.05 -11.85 13.85
CA ILE A 70 -10.86 -12.25 13.08
C ILE A 70 -10.02 -11.03 12.64
N SER A 71 -8.83 -11.06 13.23
CA SER A 71 -7.65 -10.21 13.18
C SER A 71 -6.72 -10.13 11.95
N GLY A 72 -7.10 -9.96 10.68
CA GLY A 72 -6.12 -10.01 9.55
C GLY A 72 -5.13 -8.83 9.42
N TYR A 73 -3.87 -9.07 9.03
CA TYR A 73 -2.90 -8.07 8.56
C TYR A 73 -1.99 -8.62 7.46
N ILE A 74 -1.81 -7.87 6.38
CA ILE A 74 -0.82 -8.18 5.35
C ILE A 74 0.58 -7.81 5.89
N LEU A 75 1.48 -8.79 5.90
CA LEU A 75 2.84 -8.63 6.40
C LEU A 75 3.81 -8.23 5.28
N LEU A 76 3.75 -8.95 4.17
CA LEU A 76 4.73 -8.89 3.09
C LEU A 76 4.04 -9.12 1.74
N SER A 77 4.71 -8.70 0.67
CA SER A 77 4.37 -8.99 -0.71
C SER A 77 5.62 -9.46 -1.44
N SER A 78 5.49 -10.44 -2.34
CA SER A 78 6.60 -10.86 -3.19
C SER A 78 6.91 -9.82 -4.26
N PRO A 79 8.07 -9.90 -4.93
CA PRO A 79 8.27 -9.23 -6.20
C PRO A 79 7.19 -9.61 -7.24
N PRO A 80 6.97 -8.76 -8.25
CA PRO A 80 6.05 -9.06 -9.33
C PRO A 80 6.64 -10.11 -10.29
N ASP A 81 5.77 -10.93 -10.86
CA ASP A 81 6.04 -11.82 -11.98
C ASP A 81 5.08 -11.48 -13.13
N ILE A 82 5.61 -10.89 -14.19
CA ILE A 82 4.83 -10.39 -15.33
C ILE A 82 4.69 -11.49 -16.41
N ASP A 83 5.60 -12.46 -16.40
CA ASP A 83 5.68 -13.56 -17.39
C ASP A 83 4.97 -14.83 -16.92
N ALA A 84 4.46 -14.85 -15.68
CA ALA A 84 3.74 -15.99 -15.13
C ALA A 84 2.50 -16.37 -15.96
N PRO A 85 2.22 -17.68 -16.09
CA PRO A 85 1.06 -18.15 -16.82
C PRO A 85 -0.25 -17.89 -16.04
N PRO A 86 -1.38 -17.67 -16.75
CA PRO A 86 -2.72 -17.61 -16.15
C PRO A 86 -3.02 -18.76 -15.18
N PHE A 87 -3.74 -18.48 -14.09
CA PHE A 87 -4.22 -19.54 -13.19
C PHE A 87 -5.13 -20.54 -13.91
N ASP A 88 -5.95 -20.05 -14.84
CA ASP A 88 -6.81 -20.85 -15.69
C ASP A 88 -6.70 -20.35 -17.15
N PRO A 89 -5.84 -20.96 -17.98
CA PRO A 89 -5.68 -20.56 -19.37
C PRO A 89 -6.88 -20.95 -20.25
N ASP A 90 -7.69 -21.92 -19.82
CA ASP A 90 -8.83 -22.42 -20.59
C ASP A 90 -10.11 -21.58 -20.35
N ASN A 91 -10.18 -20.87 -19.21
CA ASN A 91 -11.27 -19.99 -18.86
C ASN A 91 -10.74 -18.61 -18.40
N PRO A 92 -10.34 -17.74 -19.34
CA PRO A 92 -9.80 -16.44 -19.02
C PRO A 92 -10.87 -15.57 -18.34
N PRO A 93 -10.47 -14.68 -17.42
CA PRO A 93 -11.41 -13.78 -16.77
C PRO A 93 -12.09 -12.85 -17.78
N PRO A 94 -13.36 -12.46 -17.54
CA PRO A 94 -14.12 -11.61 -18.45
C PRO A 94 -13.60 -10.17 -18.38
N LEU A 95 -12.56 -9.88 -19.16
CA LEU A 95 -12.02 -8.53 -19.31
C LEU A 95 -12.96 -7.71 -20.19
N ASN A 96 -13.68 -6.76 -19.60
CA ASN A 96 -14.37 -5.71 -20.36
C ASN A 96 -13.39 -4.56 -20.58
N PRO A 97 -12.97 -4.25 -21.82
CA PRO A 97 -12.15 -3.08 -22.07
C PRO A 97 -12.95 -1.83 -21.71
N ILE A 98 -12.45 -1.04 -20.75
CA ILE A 98 -13.02 0.27 -20.40
C ILE A 98 -12.77 1.27 -21.55
N ASP A 99 -11.72 1.02 -22.35
CA ASP A 99 -11.34 1.77 -23.54
C ASP A 99 -10.78 0.80 -24.60
N PRO A 100 -11.28 0.81 -25.85
CA PRO A 100 -10.79 -0.04 -26.93
C PRO A 100 -9.32 0.20 -27.32
N GLU A 101 -8.72 1.34 -26.96
CA GLU A 101 -7.29 1.61 -27.17
C GLU A 101 -6.41 1.17 -25.99
N SER A 102 -7.00 0.82 -24.85
CA SER A 102 -6.28 0.42 -23.66
C SER A 102 -5.90 -1.06 -23.68
N THR A 103 -4.60 -1.35 -23.48
CA THR A 103 -4.09 -2.73 -23.39
C THR A 103 -4.12 -3.21 -21.94
N VAL A 104 -4.88 -4.27 -21.67
CA VAL A 104 -4.87 -4.95 -20.37
C VAL A 104 -3.57 -5.72 -20.21
N GLN A 105 -2.91 -5.53 -19.08
CA GLN A 105 -1.67 -6.20 -18.69
C GLN A 105 -1.89 -7.02 -17.42
N GLN A 106 -1.21 -8.16 -17.32
CA GLN A 106 -1.32 -9.05 -16.17
C GLN A 106 -0.06 -9.01 -15.30
N VAL A 107 -0.23 -9.24 -14.00
CA VAL A 107 0.87 -9.39 -13.04
C VAL A 107 0.51 -10.42 -12.00
N PHE A 108 1.47 -11.28 -11.66
CA PHE A 108 1.37 -12.20 -10.54
C PHE A 108 2.21 -11.73 -9.38
N PHE A 109 1.70 -11.96 -8.18
CA PHE A 109 2.45 -11.77 -6.94
C PHE A 109 1.77 -12.54 -5.82
N THR A 110 2.49 -12.68 -4.70
CA THR A 110 1.97 -13.30 -3.50
C THR A 110 1.96 -12.30 -2.34
N THR A 111 1.02 -12.49 -1.41
CA THR A 111 1.05 -11.79 -0.13
C THR A 111 1.05 -12.79 1.01
N LEU A 112 1.70 -12.41 2.12
CA LEU A 112 1.64 -13.16 3.36
C LEU A 112 0.77 -12.41 4.35
N GLU A 113 -0.32 -13.03 4.78
CA GLU A 113 -1.24 -12.51 5.79
C GLU A 113 -1.06 -13.24 7.12
N ARG A 114 -1.19 -12.50 8.22
CA ARG A 114 -1.38 -13.06 9.55
C ARG A 114 -2.79 -12.76 10.04
N GLN A 115 -3.51 -13.80 10.44
CA GLN A 115 -4.84 -13.68 11.01
C GLN A 115 -4.82 -14.05 12.49
N TYR A 116 -5.27 -13.14 13.35
CA TYR A 116 -5.43 -13.39 14.78
C TYR A 116 -6.85 -13.89 15.10
N GLY A 117 -6.94 -14.94 15.89
CA GLY A 117 -8.19 -15.46 16.45
C GLY A 117 -8.03 -15.83 17.93
N LEU A 118 -9.07 -16.43 18.52
CA LEU A 118 -9.09 -16.75 19.96
C LEU A 118 -7.94 -17.67 20.42
N SER A 119 -7.49 -18.57 19.55
CA SER A 119 -6.48 -19.59 19.85
C SER A 119 -5.06 -19.22 19.40
N GLY A 120 -4.83 -17.98 18.97
CA GLY A 120 -3.52 -17.51 18.49
C GLY A 120 -3.58 -16.89 17.11
N PHE A 121 -2.63 -17.22 16.25
CA PHE A 121 -2.61 -16.73 14.87
C PHE A 121 -2.41 -17.85 13.87
N ALA A 122 -2.95 -17.66 12.67
CA ALA A 122 -2.64 -18.43 11.48
C ALA A 122 -1.90 -17.53 10.47
N GLN A 123 -1.12 -18.15 9.58
CA GLN A 123 -0.56 -17.48 8.42
C GLN A 123 -1.16 -18.07 7.16
N ILE A 124 -1.60 -17.18 6.28
CA ILE A 124 -2.17 -17.53 4.98
C ILE A 124 -1.32 -16.84 3.94
N GLN A 125 -0.93 -17.58 2.92
CA GLN A 125 -0.35 -16.98 1.74
C GLN A 125 -1.43 -16.92 0.65
N ALA A 126 -1.46 -15.80 -0.05
CA ALA A 126 -2.44 -15.53 -1.09
C ALA A 126 -1.68 -15.27 -2.39
N HIS A 127 -2.05 -16.02 -3.43
CA HIS A 127 -1.49 -15.91 -4.77
C HIS A 127 -2.46 -15.11 -5.62
N HIS A 128 -2.01 -14.00 -6.18
CA HIS A 128 -2.84 -13.05 -6.88
C HIS A 128 -2.47 -13.02 -8.36
N GLN A 129 -3.49 -13.01 -9.21
CA GLN A 129 -3.38 -12.63 -10.61
C GLN A 129 -4.15 -11.33 -10.80
N LEU A 130 -3.40 -10.26 -11.04
CA LEU A 130 -3.92 -8.91 -11.18
C LEU A 130 -3.93 -8.50 -12.65
N PHE A 131 -5.02 -7.90 -13.09
CA PHE A 131 -5.16 -7.31 -14.41
C PHE A 131 -5.31 -5.80 -14.29
N LEU A 132 -4.41 -5.08 -14.93
CA LEU A 132 -4.35 -3.62 -14.94
C LEU A 132 -4.54 -3.10 -16.36
N THR A 133 -5.14 -1.92 -16.48
CA THR A 133 -5.16 -1.17 -17.74
C THR A 133 -4.65 0.24 -17.50
N LEU A 134 -3.94 0.79 -18.49
CA LEU A 134 -3.50 2.18 -18.49
C LEU A 134 -4.39 2.98 -19.42
N THR A 135 -5.02 4.04 -18.89
CA THR A 135 -5.84 4.98 -19.67
C THR A 135 -5.17 6.36 -19.69
N GLU A 136 -5.35 7.12 -20.78
CA GLU A 136 -4.75 8.45 -20.90
C GLU A 136 -5.29 9.45 -19.87
N THR A 137 -6.56 9.30 -19.47
CA THR A 137 -7.27 10.29 -18.65
C THR A 137 -7.17 10.01 -17.15
N VAL A 138 -7.21 8.74 -16.75
CA VAL A 138 -7.21 8.35 -15.33
C VAL A 138 -5.88 7.73 -14.90
N GLY A 139 -5.08 7.23 -15.85
CA GLY A 139 -3.89 6.44 -15.56
C GLY A 139 -4.23 4.97 -15.32
N TRP A 140 -3.39 4.29 -14.54
CA TRP A 140 -3.54 2.88 -14.19
C TRP A 140 -4.81 2.58 -13.40
N GLN A 141 -5.51 1.52 -13.78
CA GLN A 141 -6.74 1.04 -13.15
C GLN A 141 -6.73 -0.47 -12.99
N VAL A 142 -7.32 -0.95 -11.89
CA VAL A 142 -7.61 -2.38 -11.71
C VAL A 142 -8.80 -2.75 -12.59
N VAL A 143 -8.61 -3.76 -13.45
CA VAL A 143 -9.69 -4.34 -14.26
C VAL A 143 -10.30 -5.52 -13.53
N PHE A 144 -9.45 -6.40 -13.02
CA PHE A 144 -9.86 -7.66 -12.39
C PHE A 144 -8.74 -8.20 -11.51
N MET A 145 -9.09 -8.95 -10.47
CA MET A 145 -8.11 -9.69 -9.65
C MET A 145 -8.66 -11.06 -9.25
N GLN A 146 -7.89 -12.10 -9.54
CA GLN A 146 -8.12 -13.47 -9.05
C GLN A 146 -7.20 -13.78 -7.88
N THR A 147 -7.65 -14.64 -6.96
CA THR A 147 -6.84 -15.06 -5.81
C THR A 147 -7.06 -16.53 -5.48
N ILE A 148 -5.95 -17.23 -5.19
CA ILE A 148 -5.90 -18.56 -4.57
C ILE A 148 -5.28 -18.41 -3.19
N LEU A 149 -5.78 -19.14 -2.19
CA LEU A 149 -5.24 -19.14 -0.83
C LEU A 149 -4.59 -20.48 -0.52
N ASP A 150 -3.45 -20.43 0.17
CA ASP A 150 -2.82 -21.59 0.80
C ASP A 150 -2.47 -21.32 2.27
N GLU A 151 -2.37 -22.39 3.05
CA GLU A 151 -1.90 -22.33 4.42
C GLU A 151 -0.37 -22.20 4.43
N TYR A 152 0.15 -21.29 5.24
CA TYR A 152 1.59 -21.14 5.43
C TYR A 152 2.04 -21.73 6.77
N PRO A 153 3.13 -22.53 6.83
CA PRO A 153 4.05 -22.87 5.73
C PRO A 153 3.73 -24.20 5.03
N SER A 154 2.59 -24.85 5.32
CA SER A 154 2.29 -26.20 4.82
C SER A 154 2.10 -26.25 3.29
N GLY A 155 1.67 -25.13 2.68
CA GLY A 155 1.33 -25.02 1.26
C GLY A 155 0.01 -25.72 0.90
N ALA A 156 -0.78 -26.13 1.90
CA ALA A 156 -2.07 -26.77 1.64
C ALA A 156 -3.04 -25.76 1.05
N LEU A 157 -3.58 -26.04 -0.15
CA LEU A 157 -4.58 -25.18 -0.78
C LEU A 157 -5.82 -25.07 0.11
N LEU A 158 -6.22 -23.83 0.38
CA LEU A 158 -7.39 -23.48 1.17
C LEU A 158 -8.59 -23.10 0.30
N SER A 159 -8.35 -22.72 -0.96
CA SER A 159 -9.41 -22.33 -1.88
C SER A 159 -9.07 -22.62 -3.34
N GLU A 160 -10.13 -22.79 -4.14
CA GLU A 160 -10.06 -22.58 -5.59
C GLU A 160 -9.75 -21.10 -5.93
N PRO A 161 -9.35 -20.80 -7.18
CA PRO A 161 -9.27 -19.42 -7.67
C PRO A 161 -10.63 -18.72 -7.56
N ARG A 162 -10.65 -17.52 -6.98
CA ARG A 162 -11.86 -16.71 -6.83
C ARG A 162 -11.63 -15.28 -7.28
N ASP A 163 -12.67 -14.63 -7.78
CA ASP A 163 -12.68 -13.18 -8.00
C ASP A 163 -12.54 -12.47 -6.65
N ASN A 164 -11.54 -11.61 -6.56
CA ASN A 164 -11.21 -10.80 -5.40
C ASN A 164 -10.97 -9.33 -5.80
N THR A 165 -11.58 -8.88 -6.90
CA THR A 165 -11.48 -7.51 -7.45
C THR A 165 -11.94 -6.45 -6.44
N TYR A 166 -12.86 -6.80 -5.53
CA TYR A 166 -13.31 -5.92 -4.44
C TYR A 166 -12.67 -6.28 -3.08
N GLY A 167 -11.66 -7.14 -3.08
CA GLY A 167 -10.95 -7.57 -1.88
C GLY A 167 -10.07 -6.48 -1.27
N VAL A 168 -9.57 -6.75 -0.07
CA VAL A 168 -8.65 -5.85 0.67
C VAL A 168 -7.41 -5.49 -0.15
N VAL A 169 -6.81 -6.47 -0.82
CA VAL A 169 -5.59 -6.27 -1.63
C VAL A 169 -5.89 -5.41 -2.85
N ALA A 170 -6.95 -5.72 -3.62
CA ALA A 170 -7.34 -4.93 -4.80
C ALA A 170 -7.70 -3.49 -4.43
N GLN A 171 -8.46 -3.26 -3.36
CA GLN A 171 -8.74 -1.91 -2.86
C GLN A 171 -7.47 -1.18 -2.40
N GLY A 172 -6.53 -1.90 -1.78
CA GLY A 172 -5.22 -1.36 -1.42
C GLY A 172 -4.44 -0.87 -2.65
N ILE A 173 -4.46 -1.66 -3.73
CA ILE A 173 -3.87 -1.33 -5.02
C ILE A 173 -4.52 -0.08 -5.63
N GLU A 174 -5.85 -0.04 -5.72
CA GLU A 174 -6.58 1.13 -6.25
C GLU A 174 -6.25 2.42 -5.49
N LEU A 175 -6.15 2.32 -4.17
CA LEU A 175 -5.76 3.44 -3.32
C LEU A 175 -4.32 3.89 -3.59
N TRP A 176 -3.38 2.95 -3.78
CA TRP A 176 -1.99 3.29 -4.10
C TRP A 176 -1.87 3.92 -5.48
N LEU A 177 -2.55 3.37 -6.49
CA LEU A 177 -2.56 3.91 -7.85
C LEU A 177 -3.07 5.34 -7.88
N ARG A 178 -4.14 5.64 -7.13
CA ARG A 178 -4.66 7.01 -6.98
C ARG A 178 -3.62 7.95 -6.39
N ASP A 179 -2.95 7.53 -5.32
CA ASP A 179 -1.93 8.35 -4.64
C ASP A 179 -0.69 8.52 -5.55
N CYS A 180 -0.33 7.51 -6.35
CA CYS A 180 0.73 7.58 -7.36
C CYS A 180 0.41 8.59 -8.46
N GLN A 181 -0.79 8.51 -9.04
CA GLN A 181 -1.29 9.44 -10.06
C GLN A 181 -1.35 10.88 -9.55
N ALA A 182 -1.59 11.07 -8.25
CA ALA A 182 -1.57 12.38 -7.59
C ALA A 182 -0.17 12.88 -7.21
N GLY A 183 0.90 12.13 -7.52
CA GLY A 183 2.28 12.48 -7.18
C GLY A 183 2.57 12.47 -5.67
N ALA A 184 1.87 11.62 -4.92
CA ALA A 184 1.98 11.51 -3.46
C ALA A 184 2.83 10.31 -2.99
N ILE A 185 3.40 9.54 -3.91
CA ILE A 185 4.24 8.38 -3.62
C ILE A 185 5.71 8.74 -3.74
N ASP A 186 6.53 8.19 -2.85
CA ASP A 186 7.99 8.21 -3.02
C ASP A 186 8.40 7.16 -4.07
N LEU A 187 8.86 7.65 -5.21
CA LEU A 187 9.28 6.84 -6.35
C LEU A 187 10.76 6.44 -6.27
N SER A 188 11.41 6.66 -5.14
CA SER A 188 12.78 6.20 -4.91
C SER A 188 12.83 4.65 -4.92
N PRO A 189 13.84 4.05 -5.57
CA PRO A 189 14.04 2.60 -5.50
C PRO A 189 14.24 2.13 -4.06
N PRO A 190 13.82 0.90 -3.70
CA PRO A 190 14.07 0.30 -2.40
C PRO A 190 15.55 0.04 -2.10
#